data_AF-A0AB36PEM9-F1
#
_entry.id   AF-A0AB36PEM9-F1
#
_cell.length_a   1.000
_cell.length_b   1.000
_cell.length_c   1.000
_cell.angle_alpha   90.00
_cell.angle_beta   90.00
_cell.angle_gamma   90.00
#
_symmetry.space_group_name_H-M   'P 1'
#
loop_
_entity.id
_entity.type
_entity.pdbx_description
1 polymer ?
#
loop_
_entity_poly.entity_id
_entity_poly.type
_entity_poly.pdbx_seq_one_letter_code
_entity_poly.pdbx_strand_id
1 'polypeptide(L)'
;MATRQSLVIMTLFAVLLATLIHHFGEQIIDFVAGDATTEVKALALTYLELTVLSYPAAAITLIGSGALRGAGNTKIPLLINGSLNILNIIISGILIYGLFSWSGLGWV
;
A
#
# COMPACT_ATOMS: atom_id res chain seq x y z
N MET A 1 0.67 -24.96 8.88
CA MET A 1 1.25 -24.31 10.08
C MET A 1 1.93 -22.97 9.75
N ALA A 2 2.68 -22.88 8.65
CA ALA A 2 3.33 -21.64 8.19
C ALA A 2 2.37 -20.44 8.01
N THR A 3 1.20 -20.64 7.38
CA THR A 3 0.20 -19.58 7.14
C THR A 3 -0.33 -18.92 8.42
N ARG A 4 -0.48 -19.70 9.50
CA ARG A 4 -0.95 -19.18 10.80
C ARG A 4 0.14 -18.38 11.49
N GLN A 5 1.39 -18.83 11.42
CA GLN A 5 2.53 -18.10 11.99
C GLN A 5 2.81 -16.80 11.24
N SER A 6 2.76 -16.82 9.91
CA SER A 6 2.92 -15.61 9.11
C SER A 6 1.83 -14.59 9.40
N LEU A 7 0.57 -15.02 9.55
CA LEU A 7 -0.53 -14.13 9.90
C LEU A 7 -0.30 -13.44 11.25
N VAL A 8 0.07 -14.20 12.29
CA VAL A 8 0.34 -13.65 13.64
C VAL A 8 1.51 -12.65 13.61
N ILE A 9 2.62 -12.99 12.96
CA ILE A 9 3.79 -12.11 12.86
C ILE A 9 3.42 -10.81 12.12
N MET A 10 2.63 -10.90 11.05
CA MET A 10 2.22 -9.74 10.27
C MET A 10 1.22 -8.86 11.01
N THR A 11 0.29 -9.45 11.77
CA THR A 11 -0.60 -8.68 12.64
C THR A 11 0.19 -7.95 13.71
N LEU A 12 1.16 -8.62 14.37
CA LEU A 12 2.01 -7.98 15.38
C LEU A 12 2.86 -6.84 14.77
N PHE A 13 3.43 -7.07 13.59
CA PHE A 13 4.22 -6.07 12.88
C PHE A 13 3.37 -4.87 12.43
N ALA A 14 2.15 -5.12 11.96
CA ALA A 14 1.22 -4.07 11.59
C ALA A 14 0.76 -3.24 12.80
N VAL A 15 0.47 -3.87 13.93
CA VAL A 15 0.13 -3.17 15.18
C VAL A 15 1.31 -2.33 15.67
N LEU A 16 2.54 -2.86 15.59
CA LEU A 16 3.74 -2.10 15.93
C LEU A 16 3.89 -0.87 15.04
N LEU A 17 3.79 -1.03 13.71
CA LEU A 17 3.88 0.07 12.75
C LEU A 17 2.75 1.10 12.94
N ALA A 18 1.53 0.66 13.18
CA ALA A 18 0.39 1.53 13.47
C ALA A 18 0.64 2.36 14.72
N THR A 19 1.14 1.74 15.78
CA THR A 19 1.48 2.44 17.02
C THR A 19 2.60 3.46 16.80
N LEU A 20 3.62 3.09 16.02
CA LEU A 20 4.74 3.97 15.70
C LEU A 20 4.30 5.17 14.85
N ILE A 21 3.48 4.94 13.82
CA ILE A 21 2.97 5.99 12.94
C ILE A 21 1.96 6.87 13.67
N HIS A 22 1.13 6.32 14.54
CA HIS A 22 0.23 7.14 15.34
C HIS A 22 0.97 8.07 16.32
N HIS A 23 2.10 7.61 16.88
CA HIS A 23 2.87 8.42 17.84
C HIS A 23 3.90 9.36 17.18
N PHE A 24 4.50 8.95 16.07
CA PHE A 24 5.60 9.67 15.41
C PHE A 24 5.23 10.19 14.00
N GLY A 25 4.00 9.96 13.51
CA GLY A 25 3.59 10.28 12.14
C GLY A 25 3.72 11.75 11.78
N GLU A 26 3.32 12.63 12.71
CA GLU A 26 3.48 14.08 12.56
C GLU A 26 4.96 14.47 12.40
N GLN A 27 5.83 13.91 13.23
CA GLN A 27 7.28 14.19 13.19
C GLN A 27 7.92 13.63 11.92
N ILE A 28 7.47 12.47 11.44
CA ILE A 28 7.92 11.89 10.16
C ILE A 28 7.54 12.84 9.02
N ILE A 29 6.31 13.35 9.02
CA ILE A 29 5.83 14.26 7.97
C ILE A 29 6.52 15.61 8.04
N ASP A 30 6.73 16.16 9.24
CA ASP A 30 7.47 17.40 9.41
C ASP A 30 8.94 17.26 9.00
N PHE A 31 9.54 16.09 9.23
CA PHE A 31 10.91 15.82 8.79
C PHE A 31 11.01 15.67 7.27
N VAL A 32 10.07 14.96 6.63
CA VAL A 32 10.09 14.67 5.19
C VAL A 32 9.59 15.84 4.36
N ALA A 33 8.56 16.54 4.84
CA ALA A 33 7.84 17.58 4.13
C ALA A 33 7.87 18.92 4.90
N GLY A 34 9.01 19.24 5.52
CA GLY A 34 9.18 20.40 6.42
C GLY A 34 8.64 21.72 5.86
N ASP A 35 8.91 22.01 4.58
CA ASP A 35 8.49 23.23 3.88
C ASP A 35 7.05 23.18 3.32
N ALA A 36 6.34 22.05 3.45
CA ALA A 36 4.98 21.91 2.95
C ALA A 36 3.96 22.67 3.82
N THR A 37 2.85 23.08 3.21
CA THR A 37 1.76 23.74 3.93
C THR A 37 1.13 22.81 4.97
N THR A 38 0.58 23.39 6.04
CA THR A 38 -0.08 22.63 7.12
C THR A 38 -1.21 21.74 6.61
N GLU A 39 -1.93 22.19 5.58
CA GLU A 39 -3.00 21.42 4.93
C GLU A 39 -2.48 20.16 4.23
N VAL A 40 -1.36 20.27 3.51
CA VAL A 40 -0.71 19.12 2.85
C VAL A 40 -0.19 18.13 3.89
N LYS A 41 0.37 18.61 5.01
CA LYS A 41 0.84 17.74 6.09
C LYS A 41 -0.30 16.99 6.77
N ALA A 42 -1.45 17.63 6.99
CA ALA A 42 -2.63 16.99 7.57
C ALA A 42 -3.21 15.90 6.63
N LEU A 43 -3.25 16.17 5.33
CA LEU A 43 -3.66 15.19 4.32
C LEU A 43 -2.67 14.02 4.24
N ALA A 44 -1.37 14.31 4.30
CA ALA A 44 -0.33 13.29 4.33
C ALA A 44 -0.42 12.40 5.58
N LEU A 45 -0.75 12.97 6.74
CA LEU A 45 -0.93 12.21 7.99
C LEU A 45 -2.14 11.29 7.88
N THR A 46 -3.27 11.81 7.41
CA THR A 46 -4.49 11.03 7.19
C THR A 46 -4.22 9.87 6.22
N TYR A 47 -3.52 10.15 5.12
CA TYR A 47 -3.14 9.13 4.15
C TYR A 47 -2.22 8.07 4.77
N LEU A 48 -1.22 8.50 5.55
CA LEU A 48 -0.27 7.61 6.21
C LEU A 48 -0.99 6.68 7.19
N GLU A 49 -1.86 7.21 8.05
CA GLU A 49 -2.65 6.41 9.00
C GLU A 49 -3.55 5.38 8.30
N LEU A 50 -4.26 5.78 7.23
CA LEU A 50 -5.10 4.87 6.44
C LEU A 50 -4.27 3.77 5.76
N THR A 51 -3.09 4.13 5.26
CA THR A 51 -2.23 3.19 4.52
C THR A 51 -1.69 2.08 5.44
N VAL A 52 -1.40 2.39 6.71
CA VAL A 52 -0.86 1.40 7.66
C VAL A 52 -1.82 0.23 7.89
N LEU A 53 -3.13 0.47 7.85
CA LEU A 53 -4.12 -0.61 7.97
C LEU A 53 -3.98 -1.65 6.85
N SER A 54 -3.47 -1.24 5.68
CA SER A 54 -3.24 -2.10 4.52
C SER A 54 -1.88 -2.83 4.55
N TYR A 55 -0.93 -2.41 5.40
CA TYR A 55 0.41 -3.00 5.49
C TYR A 55 0.46 -4.50 5.83
N PRO A 56 -0.36 -5.06 6.73
CA PRO A 56 -0.33 -6.51 6.95
C PRO A 56 -0.69 -7.30 5.69
N ALA A 57 -1.68 -6.86 4.91
CA ALA A 57 -2.05 -7.50 3.65
C ALA A 57 -0.93 -7.39 2.58
N ALA A 58 -0.28 -6.22 2.50
CA ALA A 58 0.86 -6.02 1.62
C ALA A 58 2.06 -6.92 2.00
N ALA A 59 2.34 -7.07 3.30
CA ALA A 59 3.40 -7.94 3.80
C ALA A 59 3.16 -9.41 3.45
N ILE A 60 1.93 -9.92 3.58
CA ILE A 60 1.54 -11.28 3.15
C ILE A 60 1.90 -11.49 1.68
N THR A 61 1.50 -10.53 0.84
CA THR A 61 1.71 -10.61 -0.61
C THR A 61 3.20 -10.60 -0.96
N LEU A 62 3.99 -9.75 -0.28
CA LEU A 62 5.43 -9.65 -0.49
C LEU A 62 6.17 -10.92 -0.06
N ILE A 63 5.87 -11.44 1.14
CA ILE A 63 6.49 -12.66 1.67
C ILE A 63 6.06 -13.88 0.85
N GLY A 64 4.79 -14.00 0.49
CA GLY A 64 4.30 -15.07 -0.38
C GLY A 64 4.97 -15.06 -1.75
N SER A 65 5.10 -13.87 -2.36
CA SER A 65 5.83 -13.70 -3.62
C SER A 65 7.32 -14.05 -3.46
N GLY A 66 7.96 -13.66 -2.35
CA GLY A 66 9.35 -13.99 -2.04
C GLY A 66 9.58 -15.49 -1.85
N ALA A 67 8.69 -16.16 -1.10
CA ALA A 67 8.74 -17.60 -0.87
C ALA A 67 8.59 -18.40 -2.17
N LEU A 68 7.65 -18.00 -3.04
CA LEU A 68 7.45 -18.63 -4.36
C LEU A 68 8.67 -18.45 -5.27
N ARG A 69 9.27 -17.25 -5.30
CA ARG A 69 10.53 -17.01 -6.04
C ARG A 69 11.69 -17.83 -5.47
N GLY A 70 11.82 -17.90 -4.15
CA GLY A 70 12.86 -18.68 -3.47
C GLY A 70 12.73 -20.19 -3.66
N ALA A 71 11.51 -20.69 -3.88
CA ALA A 71 11.23 -22.08 -4.22
C ALA A 71 11.44 -22.40 -5.72
N GLY A 72 11.98 -21.48 -6.52
CA GLY A 72 12.22 -21.65 -7.96
C GLY A 72 10.98 -21.46 -8.84
N ASN A 73 9.81 -21.16 -8.26
CA ASN A 73 8.58 -20.88 -8.99
C ASN A 73 8.36 -19.36 -9.16
N THR A 74 9.08 -18.79 -10.12
CA THR A 74 9.03 -17.34 -10.41
C THR A 74 7.86 -16.94 -11.32
N LYS A 75 7.26 -17.89 -12.05
CA LYS A 75 6.18 -17.62 -13.01
C LYS A 75 4.88 -17.19 -12.33
N ILE A 76 4.51 -17.84 -11.22
CA ILE A 76 3.27 -17.54 -10.50
C ILE A 76 3.27 -16.10 -9.92
N PRO A 77 4.31 -15.65 -9.18
CA PRO A 77 4.39 -14.27 -8.71
C PRO A 77 4.43 -13.24 -9.84
N LEU A 78 5.11 -13.54 -10.95
CA LEU A 78 5.22 -12.64 -12.11
C LEU A 78 3.85 -12.41 -12.76
N LEU A 79 3.07 -13.48 -12.98
CA LEU A 79 1.74 -13.37 -13.54
C LEU A 79 0.81 -12.57 -12.63
N ILE A 80 0.80 -12.85 -11.32
CA ILE A 80 -0.04 -12.11 -10.36
C ILE A 80 0.32 -10.62 -10.36
N ASN A 81 1.61 -10.27 -10.20
CA ASN A 81 2.03 -8.87 -10.16
C ASN A 81 1.79 -8.16 -11.49
N GLY A 82 2.03 -8.83 -12.61
CA GLY A 82 1.78 -8.29 -13.95
C GLY A 82 0.29 -8.02 -14.16
N SER A 83 -0.58 -8.98 -13.84
CA SER A 83 -2.03 -8.82 -13.95
C SER A 83 -2.55 -7.68 -13.06
N LEU A 84 -2.07 -7.56 -11.83
CA LEU A 84 -2.45 -6.46 -10.93
C LEU A 84 -2.04 -5.09 -11.47
N ASN A 85 -0.84 -4.97 -12.05
CA ASN A 85 -0.40 -3.71 -12.66
C ASN A 85 -1.22 -3.35 -13.91
N ILE A 86 -1.52 -4.33 -14.76
CA ILE A 86 -2.37 -4.10 -15.94
C ILE A 86 -3.77 -3.65 -15.51
N LEU A 87 -4.37 -4.31 -14.51
CA LEU A 87 -5.65 -3.89 -13.96
C LEU A 87 -5.57 -2.49 -13.36
N ASN A 88 -4.50 -2.16 -12.65
CA ASN A 88 -4.29 -0.83 -12.09
C ASN A 88 -4.25 0.22 -13.21
N ILE A 89 -3.49 0.00 -14.29
CA ILE A 89 -3.41 0.94 -15.43
C ILE A 89 -4.80 1.13 -16.07
N ILE A 90 -5.55 0.05 -16.27
CA ILE A 90 -6.89 0.13 -16.88
C ILE A 90 -7.86 0.87 -15.97
N ILE A 91 -7.95 0.48 -14.69
CA ILE A 91 -8.87 1.08 -13.73
C ILE A 91 -8.52 2.55 -13.51
N SER A 92 -7.26 2.85 -13.23
CA SER A 92 -6.78 4.23 -13.04
C SER A 92 -6.99 5.05 -14.30
N GLY A 93 -6.72 4.50 -15.49
CA GLY A 93 -6.98 5.18 -16.76
C GLY A 93 -8.46 5.50 -16.97
N ILE A 94 -9.36 4.55 -16.69
CA ILE A 94 -10.81 4.77 -16.77
C ILE A 94 -11.26 5.80 -15.71
N LEU A 95 -10.73 5.74 -14.50
CA LEU A 95 -11.09 6.67 -13.42
C LEU A 95 -10.64 8.10 -13.73
N ILE A 96 -9.43 8.26 -14.27
CA ILE A 96 -8.85 9.57 -14.59
C ILE A 96 -9.53 10.19 -15.82
N TYR A 97 -9.60 9.44 -16.92
CA TYR A 97 -10.07 9.97 -18.21
C TYR A 97 -11.59 9.89 -18.39
N GLY A 98 -12.28 9.06 -17.59
CA GLY A 98 -13.71 8.82 -17.72
C GLY A 98 -14.07 7.97 -18.93
N LEU A 99 -15.26 7.37 -18.92
CA LEU A 99 -15.78 6.58 -20.03
C LEU A 99 -17.27 6.89 -20.27
N PHE A 100 -17.66 6.90 -21.55
CA PHE A 100 -19.03 6.88 -22.08
C PHE A 100 -19.99 8.03 -21.74
N SER A 101 -19.85 8.78 -20.66
CA SER A 101 -20.58 10.05 -20.37
C SER A 101 -20.06 10.78 -19.12
N TRP A 102 -19.11 10.19 -18.39
CA TRP A 102 -18.58 10.69 -17.12
C TRP A 102 -17.23 11.37 -17.35
N SER A 103 -17.02 12.57 -16.81
CA SER A 103 -15.78 13.36 -16.98
C SER A 103 -14.55 12.82 -16.21
N GLY A 104 -14.63 11.62 -15.64
CA GLY A 104 -13.60 11.08 -14.75
C GLY A 104 -13.48 11.88 -13.45
N LEU A 105 -12.62 11.43 -12.54
CA LEU A 105 -12.28 12.17 -11.32
C LEU A 105 -11.35 13.37 -11.60
N GLY A 106 -10.75 13.43 -12.80
CA GLY A 106 -9.69 14.39 -13.14
C GLY A 106 -8.36 14.04 -12.46
N TRP A 107 -7.29 14.79 -12.80
CA TRP A 107 -6.03 14.76 -12.05
C TRP A 107 -6.29 15.38 -10.67
N VAL A 108 -6.48 14.53 -9.66
CA VAL A 108 -6.33 14.91 -8.24
C VAL A 108 -4.89 14.63 -7.83
#